data_AF-A0A2G5D6S3-F1
#
_entry.id   AF-A0A2G5D6S3-F1
#
_cell.length_a   1.000
_cell.length_b   1.000
_cell.length_c   1.000
_cell.angle_alpha   90.00
_cell.angle_beta   90.00
_cell.angle_gamma   90.00
#
_symmetry.space_group_name_H-M   'P 1'
#
loop_
_entity.id
_entity.type
_entity.pdbx_description
1 polymer ?
#
loop_
_entity_poly.entity_id
_entity_poly.type
_entity_poly.pdbx_seq_one_letter_code
_entity_poly.pdbx_strand_id
1 'polypeptide(L)'
;MSSLKSLESEYPIIDSNFHKFCASHAIFTVEDFLLNDVYVLVAFAECQSNSKELKQGITQVLSIIDSLHPPWMNGVDLLTDAQRNKQVLSTGCEGLDLLLGGGLHEGQLTELVGPSSSGKTQVGYLLVMADWL
;
A
#
# COMPACT_ATOMS: atom_id res chain seq x y z
N MET A 1 6.25 3.94 0.30
CA MET A 1 4.97 4.47 0.80
C MET A 1 5.21 5.81 1.46
N SER A 2 4.42 6.83 1.11
CA SER A 2 4.53 8.18 1.66
C SER A 2 3.89 8.21 3.05
N SER A 3 4.72 8.45 4.07
CA SER A 3 4.23 8.60 5.45
C SER A 3 3.33 9.82 5.58
N LEU A 4 2.37 9.83 6.51
CA LEU A 4 1.61 11.05 6.78
C LEU A 4 2.54 12.19 7.27
N LYS A 5 3.63 11.85 7.97
CA LYS A 5 4.59 12.84 8.50
C LYS A 5 5.26 13.69 7.41
N SER A 6 5.47 13.16 6.22
CA SER A 6 6.05 13.96 5.13
C SER A 6 5.10 15.05 4.64
N LEU A 7 3.79 14.87 4.83
CA LEU A 7 2.76 15.83 4.42
C LEU A 7 2.67 17.05 5.32
N GLU A 8 3.18 16.98 6.56
CA GLU A 8 3.18 18.12 7.51
C GLU A 8 3.91 19.34 6.93
N SER A 9 4.95 19.11 6.11
CA SER A 9 5.74 20.19 5.49
C SER A 9 4.97 20.97 4.42
N GLU A 10 4.04 20.34 3.72
CA GLU A 10 3.25 20.93 2.64
C GLU A 10 1.85 21.37 3.11
N TYR A 11 1.32 20.71 4.14
CA TYR A 11 -0.06 20.91 4.61
C TYR A 11 -0.09 21.14 6.12
N PRO A 12 -0.05 22.41 6.58
CA PRO A 12 -0.01 22.75 8.02
C PRO A 12 -1.20 22.25 8.84
N ILE A 13 -2.31 21.87 8.20
CA ILE A 13 -3.48 21.29 8.87
C ILE A 13 -3.25 19.83 9.30
N ILE A 14 -2.30 19.14 8.67
CA ILE A 14 -1.84 17.80 9.02
C ILE A 14 -0.75 17.98 10.09
N ASP A 15 -1.18 18.46 11.26
CA ASP A 15 -0.29 18.81 12.36
C ASP A 15 -0.03 17.62 13.31
N SER A 16 0.75 17.84 14.36
CA SER A 16 1.02 16.83 15.38
C SER A 16 -0.23 16.29 16.10
N ASN A 17 -1.32 17.07 16.19
CA ASN A 17 -2.57 16.61 16.80
C ASN A 17 -3.32 15.68 15.86
N PHE A 18 -3.37 16.02 14.58
CA PHE A 18 -3.90 15.16 13.53
C PHE A 18 -3.14 13.84 13.46
N HIS A 19 -1.80 13.87 13.52
CA HIS A 19 -0.99 12.65 13.56
C HIS A 19 -1.29 11.75 14.76
N LYS A 20 -1.47 12.33 15.96
CA LYS A 20 -1.83 11.56 17.16
C LYS A 20 -3.20 10.92 17.00
N PHE A 21 -4.16 11.64 16.44
CA PHE A 21 -5.48 11.12 16.12
C PHE A 21 -5.43 9.99 15.09
N CYS A 22 -4.69 10.14 13.99
CA CYS A 22 -4.51 9.07 13.00
C CYS A 22 -3.82 7.84 13.62
N ALA A 23 -2.76 8.04 14.40
CA ALA A 23 -2.04 6.96 15.06
C ALA A 23 -2.91 6.19 16.07
N SER A 24 -3.86 6.84 16.75
CA SER A 24 -4.79 6.13 17.65
C SER A 24 -5.77 5.20 16.91
N HIS A 25 -5.91 5.37 15.60
CA HIS A 25 -6.70 4.52 14.71
C HIS A 25 -5.81 3.64 13.82
N ALA A 26 -4.52 3.50 14.15
CA ALA A 26 -3.52 2.77 13.38
C ALA A 26 -3.32 3.28 11.93
N ILE A 27 -3.51 4.59 11.71
CA ILE A 27 -3.30 5.24 10.42
C ILE A 27 -1.95 5.97 10.45
N PHE A 28 -0.99 5.52 9.64
CA PHE A 28 0.37 6.09 9.57
C PHE A 28 0.76 6.55 8.17
N THR A 29 0.12 6.00 7.15
CA THR A 29 0.34 6.29 5.73
C THR A 29 -0.95 6.76 5.06
N VAL A 30 -0.82 7.28 3.84
CA VAL A 30 -1.97 7.62 2.99
C VAL A 30 -2.75 6.36 2.60
N GLU A 31 -2.09 5.22 2.42
CA GLU A 31 -2.75 3.94 2.11
C GLU A 31 -3.54 3.41 3.31
N ASP A 32 -3.02 3.55 4.54
CA ASP A 32 -3.78 3.18 5.74
C ASP A 32 -5.09 3.97 5.82
N PHE A 33 -5.07 5.23 5.37
CA PHE A 33 -6.27 6.07 5.32
C PHE A 33 -7.31 5.51 4.34
N LEU A 34 -6.88 5.02 3.16
CA LEU A 34 -7.75 4.37 2.18
C LEU A 34 -8.36 3.06 2.67
N LEU A 35 -7.69 2.37 3.60
CA LEU A 35 -8.19 1.12 4.19
C LEU A 35 -9.22 1.34 5.31
N ASN A 36 -9.40 2.58 5.77
CA ASN A 36 -10.33 2.92 6.84
C ASN A 36 -11.63 3.53 6.32
N ASP A 37 -12.74 3.27 7.02
CA ASP A 37 -14.02 3.92 6.72
C ASP A 37 -13.97 5.39 7.16
N VAL A 38 -14.00 6.28 6.16
CA VAL A 38 -13.95 7.73 6.34
C VAL A 38 -15.09 8.24 7.23
N TYR A 39 -16.30 7.68 7.12
CA TYR A 39 -17.44 8.12 7.93
C TYR A 39 -17.26 7.78 9.40
N VAL A 40 -16.72 6.59 9.68
CA VAL A 40 -16.37 6.16 11.04
C VAL A 40 -15.28 7.06 11.62
N LEU A 41 -14.25 7.38 10.82
CA LEU A 41 -13.17 8.26 11.23
C LEU A 41 -13.66 9.69 11.53
N VAL A 42 -14.57 10.22 10.71
CA VAL A 42 -15.20 11.53 10.95
C VAL A 42 -16.04 11.51 12.23
N ALA A 43 -16.77 10.43 12.51
CA ALA A 43 -17.53 10.28 13.75
C ALA A 43 -16.61 10.29 14.98
N PHE A 44 -15.44 9.66 14.92
CA PHE A 44 -14.46 9.74 16.01
C PHE A 44 -13.86 11.15 16.16
N ALA A 45 -13.64 11.85 15.06
CA ALA A 45 -13.20 13.24 15.10
C ALA A 45 -14.24 14.16 15.76
N GLU A 46 -15.54 13.87 15.61
CA GLU A 46 -16.63 14.64 16.24
C GLU A 46 -16.58 14.63 17.77
N CYS A 47 -16.10 13.55 18.36
CA CYS A 47 -16.01 13.41 19.81
C CYS A 47 -14.80 14.15 20.43
N GLN A 48 -13.92 14.75 19.63
CA GLN A 48 -12.72 15.43 20.10
C GLN A 48 -12.92 16.95 20.22
N SER A 49 -12.16 17.58 21.12
CA SER A 49 -12.21 19.04 21.34
C SER A 49 -11.77 19.85 20.11
N ASN A 50 -10.90 19.29 19.27
CA ASN A 50 -10.40 19.84 18.00
C ASN A 50 -11.11 19.22 16.77
N SER A 51 -12.39 18.90 16.92
CA SER A 51 -13.22 18.27 15.88
C SER A 51 -13.17 18.97 14.53
N LYS A 52 -13.16 20.31 14.51
CA LYS A 52 -13.16 21.09 13.26
C LYS A 52 -11.85 20.90 12.49
N GLU A 53 -10.73 21.01 13.18
CA GLU A 53 -9.39 20.86 12.62
C GLU A 53 -9.15 19.42 12.15
N LEU A 54 -9.61 18.43 12.91
CA LEU A 54 -9.51 17.02 12.52
C LEU A 54 -10.32 16.70 11.26
N LYS A 55 -11.56 17.17 11.16
CA LYS A 55 -12.36 16.99 9.94
C LYS A 55 -11.73 17.68 8.73
N GLN A 56 -11.18 18.87 8.92
CA GLN A 56 -10.44 19.57 7.87
C GLN A 56 -9.20 18.79 7.44
N GLY A 57 -8.46 18.19 8.39
CA GLY A 57 -7.34 17.29 8.10
C GLY A 57 -7.77 16.05 7.30
N ILE A 58 -8.88 15.41 7.67
CA ILE A 58 -9.48 14.28 6.93
C ILE A 58 -9.82 14.71 5.50
N THR A 59 -10.50 15.86 5.32
CA THR A 59 -10.82 16.40 3.98
C THR A 59 -9.56 16.74 3.19
N GLN A 60 -8.53 17.27 3.84
CA GLN A 60 -7.25 17.58 3.19
C GLN A 60 -6.57 16.31 2.68
N VAL A 61 -6.49 15.25 3.50
CA VAL A 61 -5.94 13.96 3.09
C VAL A 61 -6.73 13.37 1.92
N LEU A 62 -8.06 13.43 1.95
CA LEU A 62 -8.90 13.01 0.82
C LEU A 62 -8.60 13.80 -0.46
N SER A 63 -8.42 15.12 -0.37
CA SER A 63 -8.07 15.92 -1.54
C SER A 63 -6.70 15.59 -2.12
N ILE A 64 -5.73 15.24 -1.26
CA ILE A 64 -4.41 14.78 -1.67
C ILE A 64 -4.55 13.44 -2.39
N ILE A 65 -5.29 12.51 -1.80
CA ILE A 65 -5.61 11.20 -2.38
C ILE A 65 -6.24 11.37 -3.77
N ASP A 66 -7.27 12.21 -3.90
CA ASP A 66 -7.93 12.51 -5.17
C ASP A 66 -6.97 13.11 -6.21
N SER A 67 -6.01 13.94 -5.79
CA SER A 67 -5.00 14.52 -6.68
C SER A 67 -3.90 13.54 -7.11
N LEU A 68 -3.64 12.53 -6.28
CA LEU A 68 -2.58 11.53 -6.49
C LEU A 68 -3.10 10.26 -7.16
N HIS A 69 -4.41 10.04 -7.20
CA HIS A 69 -4.99 8.86 -7.82
C HIS A 69 -4.65 8.79 -9.32
N PRO A 70 -4.28 7.60 -9.82
CA PRO A 70 -4.10 7.39 -11.24
C PRO A 70 -5.38 7.81 -11.99
N PRO A 71 -5.25 8.51 -13.13
CA PRO A 71 -6.42 8.83 -13.94
C PRO A 71 -7.14 7.54 -14.35
N TRP A 72 -8.44 7.63 -14.63
CA TRP A 72 -9.19 6.50 -15.17
C TRP A 72 -8.47 5.95 -16.41
N MET A 73 -8.07 4.68 -16.33
CA MET A 73 -7.35 4.01 -17.41
C MET A 73 -8.33 3.18 -18.24
N ASN A 74 -8.18 3.22 -19.57
CA ASN A 74 -8.85 2.25 -20.42
C ASN A 74 -8.07 0.92 -20.43
N GLY A 75 -8.65 -0.13 -21.02
CA GLY A 75 -8.03 -1.45 -21.03
C GLY A 75 -6.66 -1.52 -21.74
N VAL A 76 -6.41 -0.66 -22.72
CA VAL A 76 -5.14 -0.61 -23.45
C VAL A 76 -4.06 0.07 -22.60
N ASP A 77 -4.41 1.18 -21.95
CA ASP A 77 -3.48 1.86 -21.03
C ASP A 77 -3.14 0.96 -19.84
N LEU A 78 -4.14 0.28 -19.28
CA LEU A 78 -3.93 -0.68 -18.19
C LEU A 78 -3.03 -1.85 -18.62
N LEU A 79 -3.23 -2.40 -19.81
CA LEU A 79 -2.36 -3.45 -20.35
C LEU A 79 -0.93 -2.94 -20.57
N THR A 80 -0.78 -1.72 -21.09
CA THR A 80 0.52 -1.10 -21.36
C THR A 80 1.28 -0.86 -20.06
N ASP A 81 0.59 -0.36 -19.02
CA ASP A 81 1.15 -0.17 -17.69
C ASP A 81 1.55 -1.51 -17.06
N ALA A 82 0.65 -2.50 -17.07
CA ALA A 82 0.91 -3.85 -16.57
C ALA A 82 2.05 -4.56 -17.31
N GLN A 83 2.41 -4.14 -18.52
CA GLN A 83 3.58 -4.65 -19.25
C GLN A 83 4.89 -3.91 -18.90
N ARG A 84 4.81 -2.63 -18.55
CA ARG A 84 5.98 -1.77 -18.25
C ARG A 84 6.38 -1.82 -16.78
N ASN A 85 5.41 -1.82 -15.87
CA ASN A 85 5.60 -1.81 -14.42
C ASN A 85 5.60 -3.22 -13.82
N LYS A 86 6.21 -4.18 -14.52
CA LYS A 86 6.42 -5.52 -13.97
C LYS A 86 7.68 -5.53 -13.11
N GLN A 87 7.51 -5.27 -11.81
CA GLN A 87 8.52 -5.70 -10.86
C GLN A 87 8.38 -7.21 -10.68
N VAL A 88 9.42 -7.93 -11.07
CA VAL A 88 9.46 -9.39 -11.00
C VAL A 88 10.62 -9.80 -10.11
N LEU A 89 10.31 -10.55 -9.06
CA LEU A 89 11.29 -11.18 -8.18
C LEU A 89 11.61 -12.57 -8.73
N SER A 90 12.86 -12.77 -9.18
CA SER A 90 13.33 -14.10 -9.58
C SER A 90 13.27 -15.06 -8.39
N THR A 91 12.86 -16.30 -8.63
CA THR A 91 12.85 -17.36 -7.63
C THR A 91 14.23 -17.98 -7.42
N GLY A 92 15.23 -17.63 -8.23
CA GLY A 92 16.56 -18.27 -8.24
C GLY A 92 16.58 -19.67 -8.89
N CYS A 93 15.44 -20.13 -9.43
CA CYS A 93 15.32 -21.39 -10.16
C CYS A 93 14.82 -21.12 -11.58
N GLU A 94 15.71 -21.26 -12.56
CA GLU A 94 15.43 -20.91 -13.97
C GLU A 94 14.16 -21.57 -14.52
N GLY A 95 13.94 -22.86 -14.21
CA GLY A 95 12.74 -23.58 -14.67
C GLY A 95 11.45 -23.06 -14.04
N LEU A 96 11.50 -22.61 -12.79
CA LEU A 96 10.35 -22.04 -12.10
C LEU A 96 10.09 -20.61 -12.58
N ASP A 97 11.13 -19.81 -12.78
CA ASP A 97 11.02 -18.47 -13.36
C ASP A 97 10.43 -18.53 -14.77
N LEU A 98 10.86 -19.48 -15.60
CA LEU A 98 10.27 -19.69 -16.92
C LEU A 98 8.77 -20.03 -16.82
N LEU A 99 8.37 -20.88 -15.88
CA LEU A 99 6.97 -21.23 -15.64
C LEU A 99 6.14 -20.01 -15.20
N LEU A 100 6.71 -19.13 -14.38
CA LEU A 100 6.07 -17.93 -13.85
C LEU A 100 6.18 -16.70 -14.76
N GLY A 101 6.79 -16.84 -15.93
CA GLY A 101 6.99 -15.73 -16.88
C GLY A 101 8.00 -14.69 -16.41
N GLY A 102 9.07 -15.13 -15.74
CA GLY A 102 10.19 -14.34 -15.26
C GLY A 102 10.42 -14.40 -13.76
N GLY A 103 9.46 -14.92 -12.98
CA GLY A 103 9.50 -14.93 -11.51
C GLY A 103 8.17 -14.51 -10.88
N LEU A 104 8.18 -14.16 -9.60
CA LEU A 104 6.99 -13.67 -8.87
C LEU A 104 6.73 -12.19 -9.16
N HIS A 105 5.51 -11.84 -9.51
CA HIS A 105 5.14 -10.46 -9.86
C HIS A 105 4.70 -9.68 -8.62
N GLU A 106 5.26 -8.49 -8.42
CA GLU A 106 4.83 -7.59 -7.35
C GLU A 106 3.34 -7.24 -7.47
N GLY A 107 2.66 -7.08 -6.32
CA GLY A 107 1.22 -6.82 -6.27
C GLY A 107 0.34 -8.04 -6.52
N GLN A 108 0.92 -9.22 -6.80
CA GLN A 108 0.17 -10.47 -6.95
C GLN A 108 0.35 -11.41 -5.75
N LEU A 109 -0.76 -11.98 -5.28
CA LEU A 109 -0.73 -13.05 -4.29
C LEU A 109 -0.41 -14.38 -4.97
N THR A 110 0.75 -14.96 -4.67
CA THR A 110 1.15 -16.29 -5.18
C THR A 110 1.09 -17.33 -4.06
N GLU A 111 0.28 -18.38 -4.26
CA GLU A 111 0.14 -19.48 -3.29
C GLU A 111 0.89 -20.74 -3.75
N LEU A 112 1.70 -21.31 -2.86
CA LEU A 112 2.43 -22.55 -3.12
C LEU A 112 1.82 -23.72 -2.36
N VAL A 113 1.21 -24.68 -3.08
CA VAL A 113 0.44 -25.79 -2.50
C VAL A 113 1.11 -27.14 -2.79
N GLY A 114 1.05 -28.07 -1.84
CA GLY A 114 1.55 -29.43 -2.02
C GLY A 114 1.62 -30.24 -0.71
N PRO A 115 1.89 -31.55 -0.78
CA PRO A 115 2.01 -32.43 0.40
C PRO A 115 3.08 -31.99 1.40
N SER A 116 3.03 -32.49 2.63
CA SER A 116 4.11 -32.24 3.60
C SER A 116 5.47 -32.65 3.03
N SER A 117 6.52 -31.90 3.36
CA SER A 117 7.90 -32.12 2.89
C SER A 117 8.12 -31.97 1.38
N SER A 118 7.19 -31.36 0.63
CA SER A 118 7.36 -31.08 -0.81
C SER A 118 8.27 -29.87 -1.15
N GLY A 119 8.97 -29.30 -0.17
CA GLY A 119 9.91 -28.18 -0.40
C GLY A 119 9.31 -26.75 -0.32
N LYS A 120 8.04 -26.59 0.06
CA LYS A 120 7.38 -25.26 0.05
C LYS A 120 8.07 -24.21 0.93
N THR A 121 8.47 -24.60 2.14
CA THR A 121 9.17 -23.71 3.07
C THR A 121 10.58 -23.37 2.57
N GLN A 122 11.25 -24.31 1.90
CA GLN A 122 12.55 -24.07 1.27
C GLN A 122 12.45 -23.03 0.14
N VAL A 123 11.38 -23.09 -0.67
CA VAL A 123 11.10 -22.03 -1.66
C VAL A 123 10.90 -20.68 -0.97
N GLY A 124 10.17 -20.63 0.15
CA GLY A 124 10.02 -19.41 0.96
C GLY A 124 11.36 -18.84 1.44
N TYR A 125 12.27 -19.68 1.93
CA TYR A 125 13.63 -19.24 2.31
C TYR A 125 14.44 -18.73 1.11
N LEU A 126 14.35 -19.42 -0.03
CA LEU A 126 15.05 -19.02 -1.25
C LEU A 126 14.60 -17.64 -1.72
N LEU A 127 13.31 -17.36 -1.69
CA LEU A 127 12.74 -16.05 -2.04
C LEU A 127 13.24 -14.94 -1.11
N VAL A 128 13.24 -15.18 0.20
CA VAL A 128 13.76 -14.20 1.17
C VAL A 128 15.24 -13.92 0.92
N MET A 129 16.04 -14.91 0.51
CA MET A 129 17.47 -14.70 0.22
C MET A 129 17.72 -14.02 -1.12
N ALA A 130 16.87 -14.24 -2.13
CA ALA A 130 17.01 -13.64 -3.46
C ALA A 130 16.90 -12.11 -3.41
N ASP A 131 16.11 -11.56 -2.49
CA ASP A 131 15.89 -10.12 -2.32
C ASP A 131 17.10 -9.38 -1.69
N TRP A 132 18.14 -10.10 -1.25
CA TRP A 132 19.37 -9.53 -0.63
C TRP A 132 20.58 -9.42 -1.57
N LEU A 133 20.46 -9.84 -2.84
CA LEU A 133 21.53 -9.82 -3.85
C LEU A 133 21.21 -8.80 -4.96
#